data_AF-A0A1Z1GBD1-F1
#
_entry.id   AF-A0A1Z1GBD1-F1
#
_cell.length_a   1.000
_cell.length_b   1.000
_cell.length_c   1.000
_cell.angle_alpha   90.00
_cell.angle_beta   90.00
_cell.angle_gamma   90.00
#
_symmetry.space_group_name_H-M   'P 1'
#
loop_
_entity.id
_entity.type
_entity.pdbx_description
1 polymer ?
#
loop_
_entity_poly.entity_id
_entity_poly.type
_entity_poly.pdbx_seq_one_letter_code
_entity_poly.pdbx_strand_id
1 'polypeptide(L)'
;MPKPKESVISKFYRERKEEKRRSKKDEKRRSKKDEKSRSKKDEKSRSKKDEKSRSKKEEKKRSVEFQVVCFTNKIQRLTSHLELHKTDYSSERGLRKILGKRQRILAYLLKKSPVRYKELISQLTIRELKRP
;
A
#
# COMPACT_ATOMS: atom_id res chain seq x y z
N MET A 1 10.99 19.27 75.67
CA MET A 1 12.26 19.08 74.93
C MET A 1 12.22 19.87 73.63
N PRO A 2 13.22 20.73 73.34
CA PRO A 2 13.27 21.47 72.09
C PRO A 2 13.54 20.54 70.91
N LYS A 3 12.78 20.69 69.82
CA LYS A 3 12.92 19.91 68.59
C LYS A 3 14.32 20.13 67.97
N PRO A 4 14.99 19.09 67.44
CA PRO A 4 16.29 19.26 66.78
C PRO A 4 16.13 20.15 65.53
N LYS A 5 16.99 21.16 65.40
CA LYS A 5 17.05 22.04 64.23
C LYS A 5 17.61 21.23 63.05
N GLU A 6 16.82 21.04 61.99
CA GLU A 6 17.29 20.41 60.74
C GLU A 6 18.57 21.11 60.24
N SER A 7 19.63 20.35 59.95
CA SER A 7 20.89 20.91 59.45
C SER A 7 20.69 21.58 58.09
N VAL A 8 21.42 22.68 57.85
CA VAL A 8 21.36 23.46 56.59
C VAL A 8 21.60 22.56 55.36
N ILE A 9 22.40 21.50 55.54
CA ILE A 9 22.72 20.49 54.53
C ILE A 9 21.46 19.67 54.15
N SER A 10 20.61 19.29 55.11
CA SER A 10 19.34 18.58 54.86
C SER A 10 18.36 19.43 54.03
N LYS A 11 18.27 20.73 54.34
CA LYS A 11 17.43 21.66 53.58
C LYS A 11 17.95 21.84 52.15
N PHE A 12 19.26 22.00 51.98
CA PHE A 12 19.90 22.10 50.66
C PHE A 12 19.68 20.84 49.79
N TYR A 13 19.78 19.64 50.36
CA TYR A 13 19.49 18.39 49.63
C TYR A 13 18.00 18.20 49.31
N ARG A 14 17.09 18.66 50.18
CA ARG A 14 15.63 18.63 49.91
C ARG A 14 15.26 19.61 48.79
N GLU A 15 15.84 20.81 48.80
CA GLU A 15 15.62 21.89 47.83
C GLU A 15 16.18 21.54 46.44
N ARG A 16 17.41 21.01 46.38
CA ARG A 16 18.04 20.56 45.12
C ARG A 16 17.33 19.36 44.47
N LYS A 17 16.65 18.52 45.28
CA LYS A 17 15.84 17.39 44.79
C LYS A 17 14.47 17.85 44.26
N GLU A 18 13.94 18.97 44.75
CA GLU A 18 12.72 19.60 44.21
C GLU A 18 12.99 20.38 42.91
N GLU A 19 14.12 21.08 42.78
CA GLU A 19 14.52 21.76 41.54
C GLU A 19 14.65 20.79 40.36
N LYS A 20 15.26 19.62 40.56
CA LYS A 20 15.36 18.56 39.52
C LYS A 20 14.01 17.93 39.14
N ARG A 21 12.97 18.07 39.98
CA ARG A 21 11.60 17.62 39.66
C ARG A 21 10.81 18.70 38.94
N ARG A 22 11.08 19.98 39.20
CA ARG A 22 10.49 21.12 38.46
C ARG A 22 11.03 21.21 37.03
N SER A 23 12.35 21.05 36.83
CA SER A 23 12.94 21.08 35.48
C SER A 23 12.42 19.97 34.55
N LYS A 24 12.22 18.74 35.05
CA LYS A 24 11.64 17.62 34.27
C LYS A 24 10.16 17.81 33.92
N LYS A 25 9.42 18.63 34.68
CA LYS A 25 7.98 18.88 34.41
C LYS A 25 7.80 19.95 33.33
N ASP A 26 8.73 20.90 33.23
CA ASP A 26 8.72 21.96 32.22
C ASP A 26 9.26 21.49 30.86
N GLU A 27 10.24 20.59 30.85
CA GLU A 27 10.74 19.96 29.61
C GLU A 27 9.67 19.08 28.93
N LYS A 28 8.85 18.39 29.73
CA LYS A 28 7.72 17.58 29.22
C LYS A 28 6.50 18.42 28.79
N ARG A 29 6.45 19.71 29.15
CA ARG A 29 5.40 20.65 28.70
C ARG A 29 5.79 21.42 27.44
N ARG A 30 7.08 21.64 27.19
CA ARG A 30 7.57 22.22 25.93
C ARG A 30 7.48 21.24 24.76
N SER A 31 7.79 19.96 24.96
CA SER A 31 7.67 18.95 23.88
C SER A 31 6.23 18.69 23.42
N LYS A 32 5.22 18.89 24.28
CA LYS A 32 3.79 18.71 23.91
C LYS A 32 3.15 19.91 23.20
N LYS A 33 3.79 21.08 23.21
CA LYS A 33 3.23 22.29 22.56
C LYS A 33 3.70 22.45 21.11
N ASP A 34 4.85 21.87 20.77
CA ASP A 34 5.43 21.92 19.42
C ASP A 34 5.05 20.70 18.53
N GLU A 35 4.60 19.59 19.11
CA GLU A 35 3.98 18.50 18.34
C GLU A 35 2.54 18.79 17.90
N LYS A 36 1.84 19.72 18.56
CA LYS A 36 0.42 19.99 18.29
C LYS A 36 0.16 21.09 17.25
N SER A 37 1.19 21.86 16.87
CA SER A 37 1.08 22.94 15.87
C SER A 37 1.50 22.52 14.45
N ARG A 38 2.12 21.34 14.26
CA ARG A 38 2.52 20.83 12.94
C ARG A 38 1.49 19.94 12.23
N SER A 39 0.39 19.55 12.87
CA SER A 39 -0.59 18.63 12.28
C SER A 39 -1.87 19.27 11.72
N LYS A 40 -2.00 20.60 11.72
CA LYS A 40 -3.27 21.27 11.33
C LYS A 40 -3.28 22.02 9.99
N LYS A 41 -2.19 21.99 9.20
CA LYS A 41 -2.18 22.61 7.86
C LYS A 41 -2.13 21.65 6.67
N ASP A 42 -1.83 20.36 6.87
CA ASP A 42 -1.69 19.41 5.74
C ASP A 42 -2.80 18.37 5.60
N GLU A 43 -3.77 18.32 6.51
CA GLU A 43 -4.86 17.33 6.45
C GLU A 43 -6.04 17.75 5.56
N LYS A 44 -6.19 19.05 5.25
CA LYS A 44 -7.34 19.55 4.48
C LYS A 44 -7.17 19.49 2.95
N SER A 45 -5.99 19.13 2.45
CA SER A 45 -5.69 19.00 1.02
C SER A 45 -5.64 17.54 0.53
N ARG A 46 -5.73 16.53 1.41
CA ARG A 46 -5.70 15.11 1.05
C ARG A 46 -7.07 14.51 0.71
N SER A 47 -8.13 14.91 1.42
CA SER A 47 -9.44 14.25 1.31
C SER A 47 -10.18 14.44 -0.02
N LYS A 48 -9.91 15.51 -0.79
CA LYS A 48 -10.51 15.68 -2.14
C LYS A 48 -9.79 14.94 -3.26
N LYS A 49 -8.56 14.43 -3.01
CA LYS A 49 -7.78 13.69 -4.02
C LYS A 49 -8.12 12.19 -4.04
N ASP A 50 -8.59 11.66 -2.92
CA ASP A 50 -8.81 10.23 -2.73
C ASP A 50 -10.10 9.72 -3.35
N GLU A 51 -11.17 10.51 -3.38
CA GLU A 51 -12.47 10.05 -3.88
C GLU A 51 -12.52 9.97 -5.41
N LYS A 52 -11.88 10.93 -6.10
CA LYS A 52 -11.65 10.89 -7.56
C LYS A 52 -10.67 9.78 -7.98
N SER A 53 -9.81 9.34 -7.06
CA SER A 53 -8.88 8.24 -7.32
C SER A 53 -9.55 6.86 -7.25
N ARG A 54 -10.57 6.71 -6.40
CA ARG A 54 -11.33 5.46 -6.24
C ARG A 54 -12.22 5.19 -7.45
N SER A 55 -12.96 6.19 -7.91
CA SER A 55 -13.81 6.10 -9.11
C SER A 55 -12.99 5.84 -10.39
N LYS A 56 -11.86 6.53 -10.58
CA LYS A 56 -10.93 6.21 -11.69
C LYS A 56 -10.30 4.81 -11.57
N LYS A 57 -10.08 4.30 -10.36
CA LYS A 57 -9.57 2.93 -10.14
C LYS A 57 -10.62 1.87 -10.47
N GLU A 58 -11.90 2.14 -10.22
CA GLU A 58 -12.99 1.21 -10.57
C GLU A 58 -13.23 1.13 -12.07
N GLU A 59 -13.18 2.26 -12.79
CA GLU A 59 -13.21 2.26 -14.26
C GLU A 59 -12.03 1.47 -14.83
N LYS A 60 -10.83 1.64 -14.25
CA LYS A 60 -9.66 0.84 -14.62
C LYS A 60 -9.85 -0.65 -14.34
N LYS A 61 -10.52 -1.05 -13.25
CA LYS A 61 -10.83 -2.46 -12.96
C LYS A 61 -11.73 -3.12 -14.01
N ARG A 62 -12.61 -2.34 -14.66
CA ARG A 62 -13.48 -2.85 -15.73
C ARG A 62 -12.88 -2.72 -17.12
N SER A 63 -11.70 -2.09 -17.26
CA SER A 63 -11.02 -1.99 -18.55
C SER A 63 -10.65 -3.37 -19.09
N VAL A 64 -10.78 -3.51 -20.41
CA VAL A 64 -10.40 -4.72 -21.16
C VAL A 64 -8.92 -5.04 -20.94
N GLU A 65 -8.06 -4.02 -20.87
CA GLU A 65 -6.63 -4.15 -20.60
C GLU A 65 -6.38 -4.78 -19.22
N PHE A 66 -7.07 -4.29 -18.18
CA PHE A 66 -6.95 -4.81 -16.82
C PHE A 66 -7.33 -6.29 -16.74
N GLN A 67 -8.36 -6.71 -17.49
CA GLN A 67 -8.72 -8.12 -17.57
C GLN A 67 -7.60 -8.97 -18.16
N VAL A 68 -6.94 -8.51 -19.23
CA VAL A 68 -5.80 -9.22 -19.85
C VAL A 68 -4.63 -9.32 -18.86
N VAL A 69 -4.32 -8.24 -18.14
CA VAL A 69 -3.27 -8.25 -17.10
C VAL A 69 -3.60 -9.26 -16.00
N CYS A 70 -4.84 -9.26 -15.51
CA CYS A 70 -5.29 -10.18 -14.47
C CYS A 70 -5.23 -11.65 -14.93
N PHE A 71 -5.65 -11.94 -16.16
CA PHE A 71 -5.51 -13.28 -16.73
C PHE A 71 -4.06 -13.69 -16.92
N THR A 72 -3.18 -12.77 -17.33
CA THR A 72 -1.75 -13.04 -17.50
C THR A 72 -1.10 -13.41 -16.17
N ASN A 73 -1.37 -12.66 -15.11
CA ASN A 73 -0.88 -12.97 -13.76
C ASN A 73 -1.41 -14.33 -13.25
N LYS A 74 -2.69 -14.65 -13.53
CA LYS A 74 -3.27 -15.95 -13.17
C LYS A 74 -2.63 -17.10 -13.94
N ILE A 75 -2.37 -16.93 -15.24
CA ILE A 75 -1.68 -17.89 -16.08
C ILE A 75 -0.31 -18.19 -15.49
N GLN A 76 0.51 -17.16 -15.22
CA GLN A 76 1.84 -17.34 -14.64
C GLN A 76 1.80 -18.15 -13.33
N ARG A 77 0.89 -17.81 -12.41
CA ARG A 77 0.74 -18.54 -11.14
C ARG A 77 0.33 -20.00 -11.34
N LEU A 78 -0.63 -20.25 -12.22
CA LEU A 78 -1.10 -21.62 -12.51
C LEU A 78 -0.04 -22.44 -13.25
N THR A 79 0.72 -21.82 -14.15
CA THR A 79 1.82 -22.48 -14.84
C THR A 79 2.87 -22.96 -13.84
N SER A 80 3.33 -22.09 -12.92
CA SER A 80 4.28 -22.50 -11.87
C SER A 80 3.71 -23.57 -10.92
N HIS A 81 2.41 -23.53 -10.63
CA HIS A 81 1.76 -24.57 -9.84
C HIS A 81 1.74 -25.93 -10.55
N LEU A 82 1.44 -25.95 -11.85
CA LEU A 82 1.39 -27.18 -12.66
C LEU A 82 2.77 -27.76 -12.97
N GLU A 83 3.81 -26.92 -13.00
CA GLU A 83 5.21 -27.38 -13.09
C GLU A 83 5.57 -28.29 -11.90
N LEU A 84 5.08 -27.95 -10.70
CA LEU A 84 5.24 -28.75 -9.49
C LEU A 84 4.23 -29.91 -9.42
N HIS A 85 2.99 -29.69 -9.87
CA HIS A 85 1.89 -30.65 -9.79
C HIS A 85 1.33 -31.02 -11.16
N LYS A 86 2.09 -31.83 -11.91
CA LYS A 86 1.76 -32.22 -13.29
C LYS A 86 0.46 -33.04 -13.42
N THR A 87 0.00 -33.67 -12.36
CA THR A 87 -1.18 -34.54 -12.35
C THR A 87 -2.47 -33.80 -11.98
N ASP A 88 -2.43 -32.49 -11.70
CA ASP A 88 -3.64 -31.72 -11.42
C ASP A 88 -4.34 -31.28 -12.73
N TYR A 89 -5.11 -32.21 -13.29
CA TYR A 89 -5.89 -32.00 -14.51
C TYR A 89 -7.02 -30.97 -14.32
N SER A 90 -7.49 -30.75 -13.08
CA SER A 90 -8.54 -29.76 -12.80
C SER A 90 -7.99 -28.35 -12.95
N SER A 91 -6.82 -28.09 -12.38
CA SER A 91 -6.10 -26.84 -12.54
C SER A 91 -5.66 -26.61 -13.99
N GLU A 92 -5.21 -27.66 -14.69
CA GLU A 92 -4.85 -27.57 -16.11
C GLU A 92 -6.06 -27.18 -16.97
N ARG A 93 -7.23 -27.80 -16.73
CA ARG A 93 -8.48 -27.43 -17.42
C ARG A 93 -8.87 -25.99 -17.12
N GLY A 94 -8.68 -25.52 -15.88
CA GLY A 94 -8.87 -24.13 -15.49
C GLY A 94 -7.93 -23.17 -16.25
N LEU A 95 -6.66 -23.52 -16.35
CA LEU A 95 -5.65 -22.76 -17.08
C LEU A 95 -6.01 -22.64 -18.57
N ARG A 96 -6.39 -23.75 -19.23
CA ARG A 96 -6.82 -23.75 -20.64
C ARG A 96 -8.03 -22.83 -20.86
N LYS A 97 -9.01 -22.84 -19.95
CA LYS A 97 -10.17 -21.91 -20.00
C LYS A 97 -9.74 -20.44 -19.90
N ILE A 98 -8.78 -20.13 -19.02
CA ILE A 98 -8.27 -18.76 -18.85
C ILE A 98 -7.50 -18.30 -20.09
N LEU A 99 -6.67 -19.18 -20.67
CA LEU A 99 -5.95 -18.92 -21.92
C LEU A 99 -6.91 -18.57 -23.05
N GLY A 100 -7.97 -19.36 -23.24
CA GLY A 100 -8.99 -19.09 -24.27
C GLY A 100 -9.74 -17.77 -24.05
N LYS A 101 -10.08 -17.43 -22.79
CA LYS A 101 -10.70 -16.13 -22.47
C LYS A 101 -9.78 -14.96 -22.82
N ARG A 102 -8.50 -15.04 -22.43
CA ARG A 102 -7.50 -14.01 -22.74
C ARG A 102 -7.33 -13.86 -24.26
N GLN A 103 -7.28 -14.96 -25.01
CA GLN A 103 -7.14 -14.94 -26.46
C GLN A 103 -8.34 -14.25 -27.13
N ARG A 104 -9.57 -14.53 -26.70
CA ARG A 104 -10.79 -13.86 -27.21
C ARG A 104 -10.76 -12.36 -26.96
N ILE A 105 -10.32 -11.94 -25.78
CA ILE A 105 -10.20 -10.51 -25.43
C ILE A 105 -9.15 -9.82 -26.29
N LEU A 106 -7.98 -10.44 -26.48
CA LEU A 106 -6.93 -9.91 -27.33
C LEU A 106 -7.39 -9.81 -28.80
N ALA A 107 -8.11 -10.81 -29.31
CA ALA A 107 -8.71 -10.77 -30.64
C ALA A 107 -9.74 -9.65 -30.79
N TYR A 108 -10.55 -9.40 -29.75
CA TYR A 108 -11.48 -8.26 -29.72
C TYR A 108 -10.74 -6.92 -29.75
N LEU A 109 -9.70 -6.75 -28.93
CA LEU A 109 -8.88 -5.54 -28.92
C LEU A 109 -8.20 -5.31 -30.26
N LEU A 110 -7.66 -6.36 -30.90
CA LEU A 110 -7.03 -6.26 -32.21
C LEU A 110 -8.01 -5.74 -33.27
N LYS A 111 -9.27 -6.19 -33.25
CA LYS A 111 -10.31 -5.74 -34.19
C LYS A 111 -10.75 -4.29 -33.92
N LYS A 112 -10.84 -3.89 -32.65
CA LYS A 112 -11.38 -2.57 -32.26
C LYS A 112 -10.34 -1.46 -32.26
N SER A 113 -9.13 -1.74 -31.80
CA SER A 113 -8.04 -0.77 -31.71
C SER A 113 -6.68 -1.47 -31.77
N PRO A 114 -6.04 -1.51 -32.94
CA PRO A 114 -4.73 -2.15 -33.10
C PRO A 114 -3.63 -1.44 -32.31
N VAL A 115 -3.76 -0.13 -32.07
CA VAL A 115 -2.79 0.66 -31.28
C VAL A 115 -2.76 0.17 -29.83
N ARG A 116 -3.93 0.08 -29.17
CA ARG A 116 -4.03 -0.40 -27.78
C ARG A 116 -3.58 -1.85 -27.64
N TYR A 117 -3.82 -2.67 -28.66
CA TYR A 117 -3.31 -4.04 -28.69
C TYR A 117 -1.78 -4.09 -28.68
N LYS A 118 -1.12 -3.28 -29.51
CA LYS A 118 0.36 -3.21 -29.56
C LYS A 118 0.94 -2.72 -28.24
N GLU A 119 0.37 -1.66 -27.67
CA GLU A 119 0.78 -1.15 -26.36
C GLU A 119 0.65 -2.22 -25.26
N LEU A 120 -0.48 -2.92 -25.22
CA LEU A 120 -0.75 -3.95 -24.22
C LEU A 120 0.18 -5.15 -24.34
N ILE A 121 0.47 -5.60 -25.57
CA ILE A 121 1.44 -6.68 -25.82
C ILE A 121 2.85 -6.25 -25.44
N SER A 122 3.25 -5.03 -25.80
CA SER A 122 4.55 -4.47 -25.43
C SER A 122 4.72 -4.40 -23.91
N GLN A 123 3.68 -4.03 -23.17
CA GLN A 123 3.72 -3.97 -21.70
C GLN A 123 3.82 -5.34 -21.05
N LEU A 124 3.14 -6.35 -21.60
CA LEU A 124 3.04 -7.67 -20.98
C LEU A 124 4.09 -8.66 -21.49
N THR A 125 4.91 -8.28 -22.49
CA THR A 125 5.93 -9.14 -23.13
C THR A 125 5.37 -10.50 -23.56
N ILE A 126 4.09 -10.55 -23.91
CA ILE A 126 3.41 -11.78 -24.32
C ILE A 126 3.81 -12.06 -25.78
N ARG A 127 4.27 -13.27 -26.08
CA ARG A 127 4.51 -13.70 -27.47
C ARG A 127 3.26 -13.44 -28.31
N GLU A 128 3.44 -12.70 -29.41
CA GLU A 128 2.35 -12.28 -30.28
C GLU A 128 1.48 -13.48 -30.69
N LEU A 129 0.17 -13.29 -30.64
CA LEU A 129 -0.76 -14.32 -31.09
C LEU A 129 -0.68 -14.39 -32.62
N LYS A 130 0.02 -15.39 -33.16
CA LYS A 130 -0.06 -15.71 -34.59
C LYS A 130 -1.52 -16.08 -34.86
N ARG A 131 -2.17 -15.33 -35.76
CA ARG A 131 -3.60 -15.50 -36.09
C ARG A 131 -3.87 -16.99 -36.38
N PRO A 132 -4.95 -17.58 -35.80
CA PRO A 132 -5.41 -18.90 -36.22
C PRO A 132 -5.92 -18.86 -37.66
#